data_AF-A0A382VFC2-F1
#
_entry.id   AF-A0A382VFC2-F1
#
_cell.length_a   1.000
_cell.length_b   1.000
_cell.length_c   1.000
_cell.angle_alpha   90.00
_cell.angle_beta   90.00
_cell.angle_gamma   90.00
#
_symmetry.space_group_name_H-M   'P 1'
#
loop_
_entity.id
_entity.type
_entity.pdbx_description
1 polymer ?
#
loop_
_entity_poly.entity_id
_entity_poly.type
_entity_poly.pdbx_seq_one_letter_code
_entity_poly.pdbx_strand_id
1 'polypeptide(L)'
;VTAGAVDARQRFVALTVGVVAASAGGLVLASAEGTLIDLPGLLLLVPGAIALRGNVFGAVGSRLGTAVHTGTFRLSARPDGVVGQNMLGAAVLSLALSAALGVLARGTAVVFGIAPTMSLADFVV
;
A
#
# COMPACT_ATOMS: atom_id res chain seq x y z
N VAL A 1 9.97 -5.36 36.20
CA VAL A 1 9.80 -4.63 34.91
C VAL A 1 8.30 -4.47 34.70
N THR A 2 7.79 -3.24 34.75
CA THR A 2 6.34 -2.97 34.58
C THR A 2 5.93 -3.27 33.13
N ALA A 3 4.70 -3.76 32.93
CA ALA A 3 4.19 -4.14 31.61
C ALA A 3 4.39 -3.03 30.54
N GLY A 4 4.35 -1.76 30.94
CA GLY A 4 4.59 -0.61 30.06
C GLY A 4 6.00 -0.54 29.45
N ALA A 5 7.04 -1.00 30.16
CA ALA A 5 8.40 -1.00 29.62
C ALA A 5 8.61 -2.06 28.54
N VAL A 6 7.88 -3.19 28.61
CA VAL A 6 7.91 -4.25 27.59
C VAL A 6 7.15 -3.80 26.34
N ASP A 7 5.99 -3.18 26.52
CA ASP A 7 5.16 -2.66 25.43
C ASP A 7 5.88 -1.53 24.67
N ALA A 8 6.53 -0.60 25.39
CA ALA A 8 7.34 0.44 24.80
C ALA A 8 8.50 -0.12 23.96
N ARG A 9 9.19 -1.17 24.45
CA ARG A 9 10.27 -1.82 23.71
C ARG A 9 9.75 -2.49 22.43
N GLN A 10 8.61 -3.17 22.50
CA GLN A 10 8.01 -3.81 21.32
C GLN A 10 7.61 -2.78 20.27
N ARG A 11 6.94 -1.70 20.67
CA ARG A 11 6.56 -0.59 19.78
C ARG A 11 7.77 0.09 19.17
N PHE A 12 8.81 0.34 19.96
CA PHE A 12 10.05 0.94 19.46
C PHE A 12 10.69 0.08 18.37
N VAL A 13 10.80 -1.24 18.59
CA VAL A 13 11.33 -2.17 17.60
C VAL A 13 10.45 -2.19 16.35
N ALA A 14 9.13 -2.29 16.51
CA ALA A 14 8.18 -2.29 15.39
C ALA A 14 8.27 -1.01 14.55
N LEU A 15 8.33 0.16 15.19
CA LEU A 15 8.49 1.45 14.52
C LEU A 15 9.85 1.57 13.83
N THR A 16 10.92 1.07 14.44
CA THR A 16 12.25 1.09 13.82
C THR A 16 12.27 0.30 12.53
N VAL A 17 11.70 -0.91 12.53
CA VAL A 17 11.53 -1.72 11.31
C VAL A 17 10.66 -1.00 10.28
N GLY A 18 9.56 -0.37 10.73
CA GLY A 18 8.69 0.44 9.88
C GLY A 18 9.41 1.60 9.21
N VAL A 19 10.25 2.34 9.94
CA VAL A 19 11.05 3.46 9.43
C VAL A 19 12.06 2.99 8.39
N VAL A 20 12.75 1.87 8.64
CA VAL A 20 13.71 1.30 7.67
C VAL A 20 13.01 0.93 6.37
N ALA A 21 11.87 0.25 6.45
CA ALA A 21 11.07 -0.12 5.28
C ALA A 21 10.51 1.10 4.54
N ALA A 22 9.99 2.10 5.27
CA ALA A 22 9.48 3.34 4.69
C ALA A 22 10.59 4.14 4.00
N SER A 23 11.80 4.18 4.59
CA SER A 23 12.96 4.84 4.01
C SER A 23 13.37 4.17 2.69
N ALA A 24 13.34 2.84 2.62
CA ALA A 24 13.57 2.12 1.36
C ALA A 24 12.54 2.50 0.29
N GLY A 25 11.26 2.61 0.66
CA GLY A 25 10.22 3.13 -0.23
C GLY A 25 10.47 4.57 -0.69
N GLY A 26 10.94 5.43 0.22
CA GLY A 26 11.34 6.81 -0.09
C GLY A 26 12.53 6.88 -1.06
N LEU A 27 13.51 6.00 -0.95
CA LEU A 27 14.63 5.90 -1.89
C LEU A 27 14.17 5.47 -3.30
N VAL A 28 13.21 4.53 -3.38
CA VAL A 28 12.59 4.17 -4.65
C VAL A 28 11.85 5.37 -5.25
N LEU A 29 11.12 6.13 -4.43
CA LEU A 29 10.46 7.35 -4.89
C LEU A 29 11.46 8.42 -5.37
N ALA A 30 12.57 8.60 -4.66
CA ALA A 30 13.64 9.52 -5.05
C ALA A 30 14.28 9.10 -6.38
N SER A 31 14.40 7.81 -6.67
CA SER A 31 14.89 7.34 -7.97
C SER A 31 13.96 7.69 -9.14
N ALA A 32 12.69 8.00 -8.88
CA ALA A 32 11.70 8.44 -9.85
C ALA A 32 11.55 9.97 -9.93
N GLU A 33 12.46 10.74 -9.31
CA GLU A 33 12.40 12.21 -9.23
C GLU A 33 12.20 12.87 -10.60
N GLY A 34 12.89 12.42 -11.65
CA GLY A 34 12.72 12.95 -13.00
C GLY A 34 11.28 12.89 -13.49
N THR A 35 10.63 11.74 -13.35
CA THR A 35 9.21 11.56 -13.72
C THR A 35 8.28 12.43 -12.87
N LEU A 36 8.58 12.59 -11.58
CA LEU A 36 7.80 13.41 -10.66
C LEU A 36 7.91 14.92 -10.96
N ILE A 37 9.07 15.37 -11.47
CA ILE A 37 9.27 16.75 -11.92
C ILE A 37 8.49 17.02 -13.20
N ASP A 38 8.53 16.09 -14.16
CA ASP A 38 7.79 16.20 -15.42
C ASP A 38 6.27 16.14 -15.20
N LEU A 39 5.83 15.35 -14.21
CA LEU A 39 4.43 15.07 -13.92
C LEU A 39 4.14 15.28 -12.41
N PRO A 40 4.10 16.54 -11.92
CA PRO A 40 3.92 16.85 -10.50
C PRO A 40 2.57 16.36 -9.94
N GLY A 41 1.58 16.13 -10.81
CA GLY A 41 0.30 15.53 -10.44
C GLY A 41 0.42 14.10 -9.90
N LEU A 42 1.49 13.37 -10.22
CA LEU A 42 1.73 12.03 -9.67
C LEU A 42 1.98 12.05 -8.16
N LEU A 43 2.52 13.14 -7.62
CA LEU A 43 2.72 13.31 -6.17
C LEU A 43 1.40 13.24 -5.39
N LEU A 44 0.28 13.62 -6.02
CA LEU A 44 -1.05 13.54 -5.42
C LEU A 44 -1.50 12.09 -5.19
N LEU A 45 -1.05 11.16 -6.03
CA LEU A 45 -1.34 9.73 -5.88
C LEU A 45 -0.53 9.07 -4.77
N VAL A 46 0.69 9.55 -4.52
CA VAL A 46 1.67 8.86 -3.66
C VAL A 46 1.11 8.54 -2.27
N PRO A 47 0.52 9.49 -1.51
CA PRO A 47 -0.03 9.18 -0.18
C PRO A 47 -1.17 8.16 -0.24
N GLY A 48 -2.07 8.29 -1.22
CA GLY A 48 -3.19 7.37 -1.41
C GLY A 48 -2.74 5.96 -1.77
N ALA A 49 -1.80 5.83 -2.70
CA ALA A 49 -1.24 4.55 -3.13
C ALA A 49 -0.52 3.82 -1.98
N ILE A 50 0.26 4.55 -1.19
CA ILE A 50 0.95 4.00 0.00
C ILE A 50 -0.08 3.50 1.03
N ALA A 51 -1.11 4.30 1.33
CA ALA A 51 -2.16 3.93 2.28
C ALA A 51 -2.92 2.67 1.85
N LEU A 52 -3.29 2.58 0.57
CA LEU A 52 -4.00 1.42 0.02
C LEU A 52 -3.17 0.14 0.14
N ARG A 53 -1.87 0.18 -0.16
CA ARG A 53 -0.96 -0.95 0.01
C ARG A 53 -0.93 -1.43 1.46
N GLY A 54 -0.82 -0.52 2.42
CA GLY A 54 -0.86 -0.85 3.85
C GLY A 54 -2.17 -1.55 4.25
N ASN A 55 -3.31 -1.02 3.79
CA ASN A 55 -4.62 -1.55 4.11
C ASN A 55 -4.88 -2.94 3.49
N VAL A 56 -4.54 -3.14 2.22
CA VAL A 56 -4.76 -4.41 1.52
C VAL A 56 -3.86 -5.51 2.11
N PHE A 57 -2.55 -5.29 2.15
CA PHE A 57 -1.62 -6.31 2.63
C PHE A 57 -1.70 -6.51 4.14
N GLY A 58 -2.04 -5.47 4.91
CA GLY A 58 -2.34 -5.60 6.34
C GLY A 58 -3.56 -6.47 6.62
N ALA A 59 -4.65 -6.29 5.88
CA ALA A 59 -5.84 -7.13 6.00
C ALA A 59 -5.56 -8.60 5.65
N VAL A 60 -4.76 -8.83 4.59
CA VAL A 60 -4.32 -10.19 4.22
C VAL A 60 -3.46 -10.81 5.32
N GLY A 61 -2.49 -10.07 5.86
CA GLY A 61 -1.65 -10.53 6.96
C GLY A 61 -2.47 -10.92 8.18
N SER A 62 -3.48 -10.12 8.54
CA SER A 62 -4.41 -10.44 9.64
C SER A 62 -5.18 -11.73 9.38
N ARG A 63 -5.74 -11.92 8.18
CA ARG A 63 -6.50 -13.14 7.82
C ARG A 63 -5.62 -14.38 7.83
N LEU A 64 -4.41 -14.27 7.29
CA LEU A 64 -3.44 -15.37 7.31
C LEU A 64 -2.98 -15.69 8.74
N GLY A 65 -2.73 -14.68 9.58
CA GLY A 65 -2.40 -14.86 10.98
C GLY A 65 -3.50 -15.60 11.75
N THR A 66 -4.77 -15.22 11.53
CA THR A 66 -5.91 -15.95 12.10
C THR A 66 -5.99 -17.37 11.55
N ALA A 67 -5.76 -17.60 10.26
CA ALA A 67 -5.76 -18.94 9.68
C ALA A 67 -4.66 -19.84 10.29
N VAL A 68 -3.48 -19.27 10.53
CA VAL A 68 -2.37 -19.97 11.20
C VAL A 68 -2.75 -20.31 12.64
N HIS A 69 -3.28 -19.36 13.39
CA HIS A 69 -3.65 -19.57 14.79
C HIS A 69 -4.80 -20.58 14.97
N THR A 70 -5.75 -20.59 14.04
CA THR A 70 -6.89 -21.53 14.02
C THR A 70 -6.55 -22.90 13.43
N GLY A 71 -5.31 -23.12 12.98
CA GLY A 71 -4.88 -24.38 12.35
C GLY A 71 -5.51 -24.65 10.98
N THR A 72 -6.20 -23.67 10.40
CA THR A 72 -6.82 -23.75 9.07
C THR A 72 -5.85 -23.38 7.95
N PHE A 73 -4.66 -22.88 8.31
CA PHE A 73 -3.60 -22.57 7.35
C PHE A 73 -2.98 -23.84 6.77
N ARG A 74 -3.10 -23.98 5.44
CA ARG A 74 -2.30 -24.90 4.65
C ARG A 74 -1.50 -24.10 3.65
N LEU A 75 -0.18 -24.22 3.69
CA LEU A 75 0.72 -23.57 2.73
C LEU A 75 0.52 -24.24 1.37
N SER A 76 -0.39 -23.68 0.59
CA SER A 76 -0.75 -24.14 -0.73
C SER A 76 -0.94 -22.91 -1.61
N ALA A 77 -0.07 -22.74 -2.60
CA ALA A 77 -0.21 -21.71 -3.63
C ALA A 77 -1.32 -22.03 -4.64
N ARG A 78 -2.09 -23.11 -4.42
CA ARG A 78 -3.24 -23.45 -5.25
C ARG A 78 -4.31 -22.34 -5.10
N PRO A 79 -4.99 -21.97 -6.20
CA PRO A 79 -6.06 -20.97 -6.17
C PRO A 79 -7.14 -21.25 -5.13
N ASP A 80 -7.40 -22.55 -4.87
CA ASP A 80 -8.43 -23.02 -3.95
C ASP A 80 -8.00 -23.02 -2.47
N GLY A 81 -6.72 -22.72 -2.20
CA GLY A 81 -6.19 -22.63 -0.84
C GLY A 81 -6.48 -21.27 -0.20
N VAL A 82 -6.52 -21.22 1.13
CA VAL A 82 -6.72 -19.97 1.90
C VAL A 82 -5.70 -18.89 1.53
N VAL A 83 -4.44 -19.27 1.27
CA VAL A 83 -3.39 -18.36 0.82
C VAL A 83 -3.68 -17.87 -0.60
N GLY A 84 -3.97 -18.78 -1.55
CA GLY A 84 -4.28 -18.45 -2.93
C GLY A 84 -5.48 -17.51 -3.07
N GLN A 85 -6.58 -17.80 -2.38
CA GLN A 85 -7.78 -16.96 -2.40
C GLN A 85 -7.54 -15.56 -1.81
N ASN A 86 -6.78 -15.45 -0.71
CA ASN A 86 -6.46 -14.13 -0.14
C ASN A 86 -5.49 -13.35 -1.04
N MET A 87 -4.52 -14.02 -1.68
CA MET A 87 -3.62 -13.38 -2.65
C MET A 87 -4.37 -12.89 -3.89
N LEU A 88 -5.26 -13.72 -4.46
CA LEU A 88 -6.11 -13.35 -5.60
C LEU A 88 -7.03 -12.19 -5.23
N GLY A 89 -7.72 -12.28 -4.08
CA GLY A 89 -8.57 -11.21 -3.59
C GLY A 89 -7.80 -9.90 -3.39
N ALA A 90 -6.59 -9.96 -2.84
CA ALA A 90 -5.71 -8.81 -2.68
C ALA A 90 -5.26 -8.23 -4.02
N ALA A 91 -4.93 -9.06 -5.00
CA ALA A 91 -4.54 -8.61 -6.34
C ALA A 91 -5.71 -7.91 -7.05
N VAL A 92 -6.89 -8.53 -7.06
CA VAL A 92 -8.11 -7.95 -7.65
C VAL A 92 -8.48 -6.64 -6.95
N LEU A 93 -8.46 -6.62 -5.61
CA LEU A 93 -8.74 -5.42 -4.84
C LEU A 93 -7.71 -4.31 -5.09
N SER A 94 -6.43 -4.66 -5.21
CA SER A 94 -5.37 -3.69 -5.52
C SER A 94 -5.58 -3.07 -6.90
N LEU A 95 -5.92 -3.86 -7.91
CA LEU A 95 -6.22 -3.36 -9.26
C LEU A 95 -7.45 -2.43 -9.24
N ALA A 96 -8.53 -2.87 -8.61
CA ALA A 96 -9.76 -2.08 -8.51
C ALA A 96 -9.53 -0.74 -7.78
N LEU A 97 -8.79 -0.76 -6.66
CA LEU A 97 -8.50 0.45 -5.90
C LEU A 97 -7.47 1.35 -6.60
N SER A 98 -6.56 0.80 -7.40
CA SER A 98 -5.63 1.61 -8.22
C SER A 98 -6.40 2.39 -9.30
N ALA A 99 -7.34 1.73 -9.99
CA ALA A 99 -8.21 2.40 -10.95
C ALA A 99 -9.06 3.48 -10.28
N ALA A 100 -9.66 3.18 -9.12
CA ALA A 100 -10.45 4.14 -8.36
C ALA A 100 -9.59 5.34 -7.89
N LEU A 101 -8.36 5.08 -7.43
CA LEU A 101 -7.44 6.12 -6.98
C LEU A 101 -7.05 7.05 -8.15
N GLY A 102 -6.80 6.52 -9.34
CA GLY A 102 -6.52 7.33 -10.54
C GLY A 102 -7.68 8.29 -10.88
N VAL A 103 -8.92 7.80 -10.80
CA VAL A 103 -10.12 8.64 -11.00
C VAL A 103 -10.23 9.73 -9.93
N LEU A 104 -9.99 9.39 -8.66
CA LEU A 104 -10.03 10.35 -7.56
C LEU A 104 -8.90 11.39 -7.65
N ALA A 105 -7.70 10.98 -8.05
CA ALA A 105 -6.57 11.89 -8.25
C ALA A 105 -6.84 12.87 -9.39
N ARG A 106 -7.45 12.39 -10.49
CA ARG A 106 -7.90 13.27 -11.56
C ARG A 106 -8.95 14.28 -11.07
N GLY A 107 -9.95 13.82 -10.32
CA GLY A 107 -10.99 14.69 -9.77
C GLY A 107 -10.41 15.76 -8.83
N THR A 108 -9.52 15.36 -7.94
CA THR A 108 -8.86 16.28 -6.99
C THR A 108 -7.92 17.26 -7.70
N ALA A 109 -7.13 16.83 -8.69
CA ALA A 109 -6.29 17.72 -9.50
C ALA A 109 -7.10 18.82 -10.20
N VAL A 110 -8.28 18.48 -10.74
CA VAL A 110 -9.21 19.45 -11.35
C VAL A 110 -9.77 20.43 -10.31
N VAL A 111 -10.20 19.94 -9.14
CA VAL A 111 -10.76 20.77 -8.07
C VAL A 111 -9.73 21.76 -7.51
N PHE A 112 -8.48 21.33 -7.33
CA PHE A 112 -7.42 22.15 -6.75
C PHE A 112 -6.64 23.00 -7.77
N GLY A 113 -6.99 22.93 -9.06
CA GLY A 113 -6.40 23.78 -10.10
C GLY A 113 -4.90 23.57 -10.31
N ILE A 114 -4.37 22.38 -9.98
CA ILE A 114 -2.95 22.02 -10.11
C ILE A 114 -2.64 21.75 -11.60
N ALA A 115 -2.50 22.83 -12.39
CA ALA A 115 -2.02 22.92 -13.77
C ALA A 115 -2.82 22.15 -14.87
N PRO A 116 -2.75 22.56 -16.16
CA PRO A 116 -3.65 22.07 -17.19
C PRO A 116 -3.27 20.66 -17.65
N THR A 117 -4.25 19.75 -17.56
CA THR A 117 -4.39 18.56 -18.41
C THR A 117 -3.27 17.50 -18.38
N MET A 118 -3.04 16.84 -17.24
CA MET A 118 -2.62 15.43 -17.30
C MET A 118 -3.79 14.58 -17.79
N SER A 119 -3.68 13.86 -18.89
CA SER A 119 -4.73 12.96 -19.39
C SER A 119 -5.01 11.85 -18.37
N LEU A 120 -6.21 11.25 -18.38
CA LEU A 120 -6.49 10.05 -17.56
C LEU A 120 -5.53 8.90 -17.93
N ALA A 121 -5.00 8.92 -19.16
CA ALA A 121 -3.95 8.02 -19.61
C ALA A 121 -2.63 8.19 -18.83
N ASP A 122 -2.24 9.42 -18.47
CA ASP A 122 -0.97 9.69 -17.78
C ASP A 122 -0.98 9.20 -16.32
N PHE A 123 -2.17 8.96 -15.77
CA PHE A 123 -2.36 8.35 -14.45
C PHE A 123 -2.37 6.82 -14.48
N VAL A 124 -2.43 6.20 -15.67
CA VAL A 124 -2.53 4.74 -15.86
C VAL A 124 -1.21 4.13 -16.37
N VAL A 125 -0.25 4.94 -16.84
CA VAL A 125 1.09 4.50 -17.28
C VAL A 125 1.95 4.05 -16.09
#